data_AF-A0A3D5LA92-F1
#
_entry.id   AF-A0A3D5LA92-F1
#
_cell.length_a   1.000
_cell.length_b   1.000
_cell.length_c   1.000
_cell.angle_alpha   90.00
_cell.angle_beta   90.00
_cell.angle_gamma   90.00
#
_symmetry.space_group_name_H-M   'P 1'
#
loop_
_entity.id
_entity.type
_entity.pdbx_description
1 polymer ?
#
loop_
_entity_poly.entity_id
_entity_poly.type
_entity_poly.pdbx_seq_one_letter_code
_entity_poly.pdbx_strand_id
1 'polypeptide(L)'
;MEENKLKTIEGELEAPADFTSPDILYRDLVASIRKYHPSDDLSMIEKAYQLADNAHKDQKRKSGEPYIIHPLCVAIILADLEMDKETIAAGLLHDVVEDTVYTEEQLA
;
A
#
# COMPACT_ATOMS: atom_id res chain seq x y z
N MET A 1 36.49 21.58 -2.14
CA MET A 1 36.18 20.61 -1.07
C MET A 1 34.67 20.59 -1.01
N GLU A 2 34.09 19.56 -1.62
CA GLU A 2 32.66 19.42 -1.89
C GLU A 2 31.88 19.42 -0.56
N GLU A 3 31.02 20.41 -0.36
CA GLU A 3 30.06 20.40 0.74
C GLU A 3 29.01 19.33 0.45
N ASN A 4 28.91 18.38 1.37
CA ASN A 4 27.98 17.28 1.36
C ASN A 4 26.54 17.82 1.48
N LYS A 5 25.89 18.06 0.34
CA LYS A 5 24.44 18.30 0.25
C LYS A 5 23.71 17.00 0.57
N LEU A 6 23.46 16.77 1.84
CA LEU A 6 22.32 16.00 2.31
C LEU A 6 21.08 16.63 1.64
N LYS A 7 20.59 15.99 0.57
CA LYS A 7 19.32 16.36 -0.04
C LYS A 7 18.24 16.11 1.00
N THR A 8 17.60 17.18 1.41
CA THR A 8 16.44 17.17 2.28
C THR A 8 15.39 16.24 1.68
N ILE A 9 15.06 15.19 2.42
CA ILE A 9 13.90 14.33 2.22
C ILE A 9 12.69 15.16 2.69
N GLU A 10 12.24 16.09 1.85
CA GLU A 10 10.97 16.82 2.04
C GLU A 10 9.86 16.06 1.34
N GLY A 11 9.47 14.94 1.95
CA GLY A 11 8.12 14.40 1.83
C GLY A 11 7.62 14.29 3.25
N GLU A 12 6.86 15.28 3.73
CA GLU A 12 6.09 15.09 4.97
C GLU A 12 5.21 13.86 4.74
N LEU A 13 5.41 12.82 5.55
CA LEU A 13 4.56 11.65 5.58
C LEU A 13 3.21 12.10 6.15
N GLU A 14 2.40 12.78 5.35
CA GLU A 14 1.07 13.19 5.74
C GLU A 14 0.22 11.92 5.78
N ALA A 15 -0.15 11.51 7.00
CA ALA A 15 -1.16 10.48 7.16
C ALA A 15 -2.39 10.90 6.35
N PRO A 16 -2.98 10.00 5.55
CA PRO A 16 -4.19 10.33 4.81
C PRO A 16 -5.23 10.88 5.76
N ALA A 17 -5.94 11.94 5.34
CA ALA A 17 -7.04 12.46 6.13
C ALA A 17 -8.05 11.34 6.44
N ASP A 18 -8.67 11.41 7.62
CA ASP A 18 -9.76 10.50 8.00
C ASP A 18 -10.77 10.39 6.84
N PHE A 19 -11.20 9.17 6.49
CA PHE A 19 -12.14 8.90 5.39
C PHE A 19 -11.62 9.14 3.95
N THR A 20 -10.31 9.10 3.71
CA THR A 20 -9.79 9.08 2.33
C THR A 20 -10.29 7.85 1.57
N SER A 21 -10.77 8.02 0.33
CA SER A 21 -11.32 6.91 -0.45
C SER A 21 -10.23 5.91 -0.87
N PRO A 22 -10.54 4.59 -0.96
CA PRO A 22 -9.58 3.58 -1.40
C PRO A 22 -8.93 3.91 -2.76
N ASP A 23 -9.69 4.48 -3.70
CA ASP A 23 -9.17 4.89 -5.01
C ASP A 23 -8.10 5.98 -4.93
N ILE A 24 -8.23 6.92 -3.98
CA ILE A 24 -7.22 7.97 -3.78
C ILE A 24 -5.95 7.33 -3.22
N LEU A 25 -6.09 6.54 -2.16
CA LEU A 25 -4.96 5.86 -1.52
C LEU A 25 -4.21 4.93 -2.48
N TYR A 26 -4.92 4.20 -3.34
CA TYR A 26 -4.27 3.35 -4.34
C TYR A 26 -3.48 4.18 -5.37
N ARG A 27 -4.00 5.33 -5.80
CA ARG A 27 -3.23 6.25 -6.66
C ARG A 27 -2.01 6.80 -5.96
N ASP A 28 -2.11 7.11 -4.68
CA ASP A 28 -1.00 7.62 -3.87
C ASP A 28 0.09 6.56 -3.70
N LEU A 29 -0.30 5.30 -3.47
CA LEU A 29 0.61 4.15 -3.46
C LEU A 29 1.37 4.04 -4.79
N VAL A 30 0.64 4.04 -5.91
CA VAL A 30 1.26 3.97 -7.25
C VAL A 30 2.20 5.16 -7.49
N ALA A 31 1.79 6.37 -7.08
CA ALA A 31 2.61 7.56 -7.21
C ALA A 31 3.88 7.48 -6.36
N SER A 32 3.81 6.95 -5.14
CA SER A 32 4.98 6.73 -4.28
C SER A 32 5.97 5.76 -4.93
N ILE A 33 5.50 4.61 -5.39
CA ILE A 33 6.33 3.59 -6.06
C ILE A 33 7.03 4.15 -7.30
N ARG A 34 6.32 4.95 -8.10
CA ARG A 34 6.87 5.55 -9.33
C ARG A 34 7.99 6.57 -9.07
N LYS A 35 8.15 7.10 -7.85
CA LYS A 35 9.23 8.04 -7.52
C LYS A 35 10.61 7.37 -7.57
N TYR A 36 10.71 6.11 -7.16
CA TYR A 36 11.98 5.36 -7.11
C TYR A 36 12.04 4.22 -8.14
N HIS A 37 10.88 3.74 -8.63
CA HIS A 37 10.76 2.75 -9.70
C HIS A 37 9.86 3.23 -10.86
N PRO A 38 10.30 4.24 -11.65
CA PRO A 38 9.45 4.90 -12.65
C PRO A 38 8.98 3.98 -13.80
N SER A 39 9.73 2.93 -14.13
CA SER A 39 9.45 2.04 -15.27
C SER A 39 9.04 0.63 -14.87
N ASP A 40 8.86 0.37 -13.57
CA ASP A 40 8.59 -0.99 -13.09
C ASP A 40 7.19 -1.47 -13.46
N ASP A 41 7.10 -2.77 -13.69
CA ASP A 41 5.81 -3.46 -13.77
C ASP A 41 5.15 -3.47 -12.39
N LEU A 42 3.93 -2.92 -12.31
CA LEU A 42 3.12 -2.87 -11.09
C LEU A 42 2.02 -3.92 -11.09
N SER A 43 2.00 -4.84 -12.07
CA SER A 43 0.97 -5.87 -12.20
C SER A 43 0.81 -6.73 -10.94
N MET A 44 1.89 -7.02 -10.23
CA MET A 44 1.86 -7.74 -8.94
C MET A 44 1.11 -6.96 -7.86
N ILE A 45 1.40 -5.66 -7.74
CA ILE A 45 0.78 -4.77 -6.74
C ILE A 45 -0.70 -4.55 -7.07
N GLU A 46 -1.04 -4.38 -8.35
CA GLU A 46 -2.43 -4.28 -8.80
C GLU A 46 -3.23 -5.53 -8.47
N LYS A 47 -2.69 -6.72 -8.73
CA LYS A 47 -3.33 -7.99 -8.37
C LYS A 47 -3.49 -8.14 -6.86
N ALA A 48 -2.47 -7.80 -6.08
CA ALA A 48 -2.52 -7.85 -4.62
C ALA A 48 -3.60 -6.91 -4.07
N TYR A 49 -3.67 -5.68 -4.60
CA TYR A 49 -4.71 -4.72 -4.23
C TYR A 49 -6.11 -5.23 -4.56
N GLN A 50 -6.34 -5.71 -5.79
CA GLN A 50 -7.64 -6.25 -6.19
C GLN A 50 -8.06 -7.45 -5.34
N LEU A 51 -7.13 -8.33 -4.99
CA LEU A 51 -7.41 -9.47 -4.12
C LEU A 51 -7.81 -8.99 -2.72
N ALA A 52 -7.00 -8.12 -2.11
CA ALA A 52 -7.29 -7.57 -0.78
C ALA A 52 -8.62 -6.80 -0.74
N ASP A 53 -8.90 -5.95 -1.74
CA ASP A 53 -10.14 -5.18 -1.84
C ASP A 53 -11.35 -6.11 -1.95
N ASN A 54 -11.26 -7.16 -2.77
CA ASN A 54 -12.33 -8.15 -2.89
C ASN A 54 -12.51 -8.99 -1.62
N ALA A 55 -11.42 -9.40 -0.98
CA ALA A 55 -11.45 -10.20 0.24
C ALA A 55 -12.10 -9.43 1.40
N HIS A 56 -11.83 -8.13 1.48
CA HIS A 56 -12.30 -7.24 2.54
C HIS A 56 -13.53 -6.39 2.15
N LYS A 57 -14.17 -6.63 0.99
CA LYS A 57 -15.22 -5.76 0.42
C LYS A 57 -16.40 -5.46 1.35
N ASP A 58 -16.78 -6.43 2.18
CA ASP A 58 -17.92 -6.34 3.11
C ASP A 58 -17.45 -6.04 4.55
N GLN A 59 -16.14 -5.93 4.77
CA GLN A 59 -15.53 -5.69 6.07
C GLN A 59 -15.32 -4.19 6.30
N LYS A 60 -15.64 -3.77 7.52
CA LYS A 60 -15.42 -2.39 7.98
C LYS A 60 -14.57 -2.40 9.25
N ARG A 61 -13.76 -1.35 9.42
CA ARG A 61 -13.07 -1.08 10.68
C ARG A 61 -14.08 -0.64 11.74
N LYS A 62 -13.65 -0.63 13.01
CA LYS A 62 -14.46 -0.12 14.13
C LYS A 62 -14.86 1.36 13.95
N SER A 63 -14.09 2.13 13.17
CA SER A 63 -14.39 3.52 12.77
C SER A 63 -15.53 3.63 11.74
N GLY A 64 -15.92 2.53 11.09
CA GLY A 64 -16.95 2.50 10.04
C GLY A 64 -16.41 2.58 8.61
N GLU A 65 -15.11 2.80 8.44
CA GLU A 65 -14.43 2.86 7.15
C GLU A 65 -14.23 1.47 6.51
N PRO A 66 -14.17 1.36 5.17
CA PRO A 66 -13.77 0.13 4.48
C PRO A 66 -12.44 -0.42 5.00
N TYR A 67 -12.36 -1.73 5.24
CA TYR A 67 -11.16 -2.33 5.84
C TYR A 67 -9.91 -2.19 4.96
N ILE A 68 -10.07 -2.21 3.63
CA ILE A 68 -8.99 -2.06 2.63
C ILE A 68 -8.11 -0.80 2.80
N ILE A 69 -8.62 0.23 3.48
CA ILE A 69 -7.85 1.44 3.81
C ILE A 69 -6.63 1.10 4.66
N HIS A 70 -6.74 0.15 5.61
CA HIS A 70 -5.62 -0.24 6.47
C HIS A 70 -4.47 -0.87 5.68
N PRO A 71 -4.68 -1.94 4.88
CA PRO A 71 -3.62 -2.50 4.03
C PRO A 71 -3.02 -1.48 3.04
N LEU A 72 -3.83 -0.57 2.48
CA LEU A 72 -3.34 0.50 1.60
C LEU A 72 -2.39 1.45 2.33
N CYS A 73 -2.75 1.92 3.53
CA CYS A 73 -1.87 2.78 4.32
C CYS A 73 -0.55 2.08 4.69
N VAL A 74 -0.60 0.79 5.04
CA VAL A 74 0.61 -0.01 5.29
C VAL A 74 1.48 -0.06 4.03
N ALA A 75 0.89 -0.34 2.87
CA ALA A 75 1.61 -0.40 1.59
C ALA A 75 2.24 0.94 1.20
N ILE A 76 1.55 2.07 1.46
CA ILE A 76 2.10 3.42 1.21
C ILE A 76 3.34 3.66 2.07
N ILE A 77 3.28 3.31 3.36
CA ILE A 77 4.45 3.44 4.25
C ILE A 77 5.62 2.60 3.74
N LEU A 78 5.37 1.37 3.30
CA LEU A 78 6.41 0.50 2.73
C LEU A 78 6.99 1.07 1.43
N ALA A 79 6.16 1.66 0.57
CA ALA A 79 6.61 2.34 -0.63
C ALA A 79 7.43 3.60 -0.33
N ASP A 80 7.04 4.40 0.65
CA ASP A 80 7.79 5.59 1.08
C ASP A 80 9.14 5.22 1.73
N LEU A 81 9.26 4.02 2.29
CA LEU A 81 10.52 3.43 2.74
C LEU A 81 11.35 2.82 1.59
N GLU A 82 10.90 2.94 0.35
CA GLU A 82 11.52 2.40 -0.87
C GLU A 82 11.69 0.87 -0.81
N MET A 83 10.75 0.16 -0.19
CA MET A 83 10.76 -1.31 -0.15
C MET A 83 10.50 -1.91 -1.54
N ASP A 84 10.90 -3.18 -1.69
CA ASP A 84 10.68 -3.98 -2.88
C ASP A 84 9.18 -4.31 -3.09
N LYS A 85 8.85 -4.71 -4.32
CA LYS A 85 7.47 -4.89 -4.78
C LYS A 85 6.78 -6.02 -4.04
N GLU A 86 7.53 -7.07 -3.75
CA GLU A 86 7.10 -8.25 -3.03
C GLU A 86 6.74 -7.87 -1.58
N THR A 87 7.55 -7.05 -0.92
CA THR A 87 7.23 -6.49 0.41
C THR A 87 5.98 -5.61 0.39
N ILE A 88 5.81 -4.76 -0.62
CA ILE A 88 4.62 -3.91 -0.75
C ILE A 88 3.36 -4.75 -1.00
N ALA A 89 3.45 -5.75 -1.89
CA ALA A 89 2.37 -6.68 -2.16
C ALA A 89 2.00 -7.49 -0.90
N ALA A 90 3.00 -7.93 -0.11
CA ALA A 90 2.77 -8.57 1.17
C ALA A 90 2.06 -7.64 2.16
N GLY A 91 2.42 -6.35 2.19
CA GLY A 91 1.73 -5.33 2.99
C GLY A 91 0.24 -5.19 2.63
N LEU A 92 -0.12 -5.28 1.35
CA LEU A 92 -1.52 -5.28 0.90
C LEU A 92 -2.28 -6.54 1.32
N LEU A 93 -1.59 -7.68 1.43
CA LEU A 93 -2.19 -8.99 1.66
C LEU A 93 -2.12 -9.48 3.11
N HIS A 94 -1.41 -8.77 4.00
CA HIS A 94 -1.01 -9.32 5.31
C HIS A 94 -2.18 -9.80 6.18
N ASP A 95 -3.32 -9.10 6.14
CA ASP A 95 -4.52 -9.46 6.91
C ASP A 95 -5.50 -10.34 6.14
N VAL A 96 -5.25 -10.63 4.85
CA VAL A 96 -6.19 -11.39 4.03
C VAL A 96 -6.37 -12.81 4.56
N VAL A 97 -5.28 -13.49 4.95
CA VAL A 97 -5.37 -14.86 5.49
C VAL A 97 -5.97 -14.89 6.89
N GLU A 98 -5.67 -13.88 7.72
CA GLU A 98 -6.12 -13.86 9.12
C GLU A 98 -7.60 -13.47 9.26
N ASP A 99 -8.06 -12.50 8.47
CA ASP A 99 -9.37 -11.86 8.67
C ASP A 99 -10.44 -12.29 7.64
N THR A 100 -10.09 -13.13 6.67
CA THR A 100 -11.02 -13.54 5.60
C THR A 100 -11.06 -15.05 5.41
N VAL A 101 -11.83 -15.52 4.42
CA VAL A 101 -11.97 -16.95 4.10
C VAL A 101 -10.82 -17.48 3.24
N TYR A 102 -9.90 -16.62 2.83
CA TYR A 102 -8.77 -17.00 1.97
C TYR A 102 -7.71 -17.77 2.77
N THR A 103 -7.07 -18.74 2.14
CA THR A 103 -5.94 -19.49 2.70
C THR A 103 -4.61 -19.10 2.06
N GLU A 104 -3.50 -19.41 2.71
CA GLU A 104 -2.15 -19.14 2.18
C GLU A 104 -1.95 -19.73 0.78
N GLU A 105 -2.51 -20.91 0.50
CA GLU A 105 -2.40 -21.55 -0.83
C GLU A 105 -3.08 -20.76 -1.95
N GLN A 106 -3.98 -19.83 -1.62
CA GLN A 106 -4.72 -19.02 -2.58
C GLN A 106 -4.05 -17.68 -2.90
N LEU A 107 -2.92 -17.36 -2.24
CA LEU A 107 -2.14 -16.14 -2.48
C LEU A 107 -0.97 -16.34 -3.46
N ALA A 108 -0.81 -17.55 -4.02
CA ALA A 108 0.28 -17.94 -4.92
C ALA A 108 0.02 -17.67 -6.41
#